data_AF-A0A2J6WMW6-F1
#
_entry.id   AF-A0A2J6WMW6-F1
#
_cell.length_a   1.000
_cell.length_b   1.000
_cell.length_c   1.000
_cell.angle_alpha   90.00
_cell.angle_beta   90.00
_cell.angle_gamma   90.00
#
_symmetry.space_group_name_H-M   'P 1'
#
loop_
_entity.id
_entity.type
_entity.pdbx_description
1 polymer ?
#
loop_
_entity_poly.entity_id
_entity_poly.type
_entity_poly.pdbx_seq_one_letter_code
_entity_poly.pdbx_strand_id
1 'polypeptide(L)'
;MKKISLFFLTVLFIMLLILYLRLFLQQKDFINEAKQTNSPVKAISYYERVILSYIPLSPYNREAVNGILEQCKKIDNEQKLYCYETLRSALYQVRSFYQPYREEIKRLEPLIAEIKTHEMIQWKYNNLSERDYQRLYNYNIEILRYDGSPSVFWSMVSVLSLFAWICSVCFIIFKGFKTPINKRYLLWGLTGFILFFSLWIIGLYNA
;
A
#
# COMPACT_ATOMS: atom_id res chain seq x y z
N MET A 1 5.72 -36.08 -14.75
CA MET A 1 5.45 -35.04 -13.74
C MET A 1 6.49 -33.91 -13.75
N LYS A 2 7.81 -34.16 -13.62
CA LYS A 2 8.84 -33.10 -13.63
C LYS A 2 8.84 -32.20 -14.89
N LYS A 3 8.68 -32.77 -16.09
CA LYS A 3 8.62 -32.00 -17.35
C LYS A 3 7.41 -31.07 -17.46
N ILE A 4 6.25 -31.50 -16.95
CA ILE A 4 5.01 -30.69 -16.92
C ILE A 4 5.17 -29.54 -15.92
N SER A 5 5.70 -29.81 -14.73
CA SER A 5 5.98 -28.77 -13.73
C SER A 5 7.02 -27.74 -14.23
N LEU A 6 8.05 -28.18 -14.95
CA LEU A 6 9.04 -27.28 -15.54
C LEU A 6 8.43 -26.38 -16.61
N PHE A 7 7.55 -26.92 -17.46
CA PHE A 7 6.85 -26.14 -18.49
C PHE A 7 5.94 -25.06 -17.88
N PHE A 8 5.17 -25.38 -16.84
CA PHE A 8 4.34 -24.37 -16.17
C PHE A 8 5.19 -23.28 -15.51
N LEU A 9 6.32 -23.65 -14.90
CA LEU A 9 7.23 -22.69 -14.29
C LEU A 9 7.85 -21.74 -15.34
N THR A 10 8.27 -22.26 -16.49
CA THR A 10 8.82 -21.42 -17.57
C THR A 10 7.76 -20.49 -18.16
N VAL A 11 6.53 -20.97 -18.39
CA VAL A 11 5.43 -20.11 -18.86
C VAL A 11 5.11 -19.01 -17.86
N LEU A 12 5.02 -19.33 -16.56
CA LEU A 12 4.79 -18.34 -15.50
C LEU A 12 5.93 -17.31 -15.46
N PHE A 13 7.18 -17.76 -15.56
CA PHE A 13 8.35 -16.87 -15.59
C PHE A 13 8.33 -15.93 -16.79
N ILE A 14 8.03 -16.43 -17.99
CA ILE A 14 7.90 -15.62 -19.21
C ILE A 14 6.78 -14.59 -19.05
N MET A 15 5.64 -14.98 -18.49
CA MET A 15 4.52 -14.06 -18.25
C MET A 15 4.92 -12.94 -17.28
N LEU A 16 5.61 -13.26 -16.18
CA LEU A 16 6.13 -12.28 -15.23
C LEU A 16 7.16 -11.34 -15.87
N LEU A 17 8.03 -11.87 -16.73
CA LEU A 17 9.03 -11.09 -17.46
C LEU A 17 8.37 -10.10 -18.44
N ILE A 18 7.34 -10.53 -19.17
CA ILE A 18 6.58 -9.67 -20.10
C ILE A 18 5.87 -8.56 -19.32
N LEU A 19 5.26 -8.88 -18.17
CA LEU A 19 4.62 -7.89 -17.31
C LEU A 19 5.64 -6.88 -16.77
N TYR A 20 6.80 -7.35 -16.31
CA TYR A 20 7.88 -6.49 -15.86
C TYR A 20 8.35 -5.53 -16.97
N LEU A 21 8.60 -6.05 -18.17
CA LEU A 21 9.05 -5.25 -19.31
C LEU A 21 8.00 -4.21 -19.71
N ARG A 22 6.72 -4.60 -19.74
CA ARG A 22 5.61 -3.69 -20.04
C ARG A 22 5.54 -2.53 -19.04
N LEU A 23 5.62 -2.84 -17.73
CA LEU A 23 5.62 -1.81 -16.69
C LEU A 23 6.84 -0.90 -16.82
N PHE A 24 8.01 -1.45 -17.12
CA PHE A 24 9.24 -0.68 -17.27
C PHE A 24 9.17 0.31 -18.47
N LEU A 25 8.64 -0.15 -19.60
CA LEU A 25 8.40 0.72 -20.76
C LEU A 25 7.37 1.80 -20.44
N GLN A 26 6.28 1.44 -19.74
CA GLN A 26 5.26 2.39 -19.32
C GLN A 26 5.82 3.48 -18.37
N GLN A 27 6.70 3.10 -17.43
CA GLN A 27 7.38 4.06 -16.57
C GLN A 27 8.20 5.07 -17.40
N LYS A 28 8.94 4.57 -18.40
CA LYS A 28 9.73 5.42 -19.29
C LYS A 28 8.85 6.41 -20.07
N ASP A 29 7.72 5.95 -20.61
CA ASP A 29 6.80 6.77 -21.38
C ASP A 29 6.20 7.90 -20.51
N PHE A 30 5.77 7.58 -19.29
CA PHE A 30 5.27 8.59 -18.36
C PHE A 30 6.34 9.59 -17.91
N ILE A 31 7.60 9.17 -17.72
CA ILE A 31 8.70 10.10 -17.46
C ILE A 31 8.88 11.07 -18.63
N ASN A 32 8.82 10.58 -19.87
CA ASN A 32 8.93 11.44 -21.05
C ASN A 32 7.77 12.43 -21.14
N GLU A 33 6.53 11.98 -20.92
CA GLU A 33 5.36 12.85 -20.88
C GLU A 33 5.45 13.91 -19.76
N ALA A 34 5.96 13.53 -18.59
CA ALA A 34 6.18 14.45 -17.47
C ALA A 34 7.21 15.54 -17.78
N LYS A 35 8.25 15.22 -18.56
CA LYS A 35 9.28 16.19 -18.98
C LYS A 35 8.84 17.12 -20.09
N GLN A 36 7.96 16.65 -20.98
CA GLN A 36 7.49 17.41 -22.14
C GLN A 36 6.32 18.34 -21.80
N THR A 37 5.63 18.13 -20.69
CA THR A 37 4.47 18.94 -20.35
C THR A 37 4.86 20.26 -19.70
N ASN A 38 4.20 21.35 -20.12
CA ASN A 38 4.44 22.69 -19.59
C ASN A 38 3.68 22.97 -18.28
N SER A 39 2.67 22.17 -17.94
CA SER A 39 1.88 22.34 -16.72
C SER A 39 2.52 21.56 -15.56
N PRO A 40 2.94 22.22 -14.47
CA PRO A 40 3.51 21.54 -13.30
C PRO A 40 2.55 20.49 -12.71
N VAL A 41 1.26 20.80 -12.63
CA VAL A 41 0.23 19.89 -12.12
C VAL A 41 0.11 18.64 -13.00
N LYS A 42 0.14 18.81 -14.33
CA LYS A 42 0.11 17.67 -15.25
C LYS A 42 1.38 16.84 -15.15
N ALA A 43 2.54 17.47 -15.00
CA ALA A 43 3.82 16.77 -14.79
C ALA A 43 3.79 15.90 -13.52
N ILE A 44 3.24 16.43 -12.42
CA ILE A 44 3.05 15.68 -11.17
C ILE A 44 2.22 14.43 -11.39
N SER A 45 1.11 14.52 -12.12
CA SER A 45 0.24 13.37 -12.38
C SER A 45 0.95 12.25 -13.17
N TYR A 46 1.85 12.60 -14.08
CA TYR A 46 2.65 11.62 -14.81
C TYR A 46 3.72 10.98 -13.94
N TYR A 47 4.44 11.76 -13.15
CA TYR A 47 5.39 11.22 -12.18
C TYR A 47 4.71 10.35 -11.12
N GLU A 48 3.52 10.72 -10.66
CA GLU A 48 2.72 9.92 -9.75
C GLU A 48 2.41 8.54 -10.35
N ARG A 49 2.00 8.48 -11.62
CA ARG A 49 1.76 7.20 -12.31
C ARG A 49 3.01 6.31 -12.38
N VAL A 50 4.20 6.90 -12.51
CA VAL A 50 5.46 6.16 -12.46
C VAL A 50 5.68 5.55 -11.07
N ILE A 51 5.44 6.34 -10.01
CA ILE A 51 5.54 5.87 -8.62
C ILE A 51 4.53 4.74 -8.39
N LEU A 52 3.25 4.94 -8.71
CA LEU A 52 2.19 3.93 -8.52
C LEU A 52 2.44 2.65 -9.33
N SER A 53 3.19 2.74 -10.43
CA SER A 53 3.67 1.58 -11.20
C SER A 53 5.01 1.06 -10.68
N TYR A 54 5.21 1.03 -9.36
CA TYR A 54 6.50 0.78 -8.73
C TYR A 54 7.11 -0.56 -9.14
N ILE A 55 8.35 -0.50 -9.62
CA ILE A 55 9.17 -1.67 -9.90
C ILE A 55 10.42 -1.59 -9.02
N PRO A 56 10.71 -2.59 -8.17
CA PRO A 56 11.95 -2.60 -7.39
C PRO A 56 13.18 -2.38 -8.28
N LEU A 57 14.11 -1.53 -7.82
CA LEU A 57 15.36 -1.17 -8.52
C LEU A 57 15.21 -0.42 -9.85
N SER A 58 14.00 -0.04 -10.27
CA SER A 58 13.84 0.83 -11.43
C SER A 58 14.39 2.23 -11.15
N PRO A 59 15.25 2.79 -12.03
CA PRO A 59 15.77 4.14 -11.86
C PRO A 59 14.67 5.20 -11.97
N TYR A 60 13.59 4.89 -12.70
CA TYR A 60 12.48 5.83 -12.92
C TYR A 60 11.71 6.16 -11.65
N ASN A 61 11.71 5.29 -10.64
CA ASN A 61 11.06 5.59 -9.37
C ASN A 61 11.72 6.79 -8.69
N ARG A 62 13.07 6.80 -8.62
CA ARG A 62 13.82 7.90 -8.00
C ARG A 62 13.68 9.17 -8.83
N GLU A 63 13.72 9.03 -10.14
CA GLU A 63 13.51 10.11 -11.08
C GLU A 63 12.13 10.75 -10.90
N ALA A 64 11.07 9.95 -10.74
CA ALA A 64 9.72 10.46 -10.52
C ALA A 64 9.57 11.18 -9.18
N VAL A 65 10.13 10.64 -8.10
CA VAL A 65 10.13 11.31 -6.79
C VAL A 65 10.82 12.67 -6.87
N ASN A 66 12.02 12.71 -7.46
CA ASN A 66 12.75 13.96 -7.65
C ASN A 66 11.99 14.92 -8.57
N GLY A 67 11.38 14.40 -9.63
CA GLY A 67 10.57 15.16 -10.58
C GLY A 67 9.39 15.86 -9.90
N ILE A 68 8.63 15.16 -9.04
CA ILE A 68 7.56 15.79 -8.26
C ILE A 68 8.13 16.87 -7.34
N LEU A 69 9.21 16.59 -6.60
CA LEU A 69 9.83 17.58 -5.71
C LEU A 69 10.29 18.84 -6.45
N GLU A 70 10.80 18.71 -7.68
CA GLU A 70 11.16 19.84 -8.52
C GLU A 70 9.93 20.64 -8.98
N GLN A 71 8.83 19.96 -9.35
CA GLN A 71 7.59 20.64 -9.70
C GLN A 71 6.96 21.34 -8.50
N CYS A 72 7.02 20.77 -7.29
CA CYS A 72 6.53 21.42 -6.07
C CYS A 72 7.24 22.75 -5.77
N LYS A 73 8.46 22.97 -6.28
CA LYS A 73 9.18 24.26 -6.14
C LYS A 73 8.70 25.33 -7.10
N LYS A 74 8.06 24.94 -8.21
CA LYS A 74 7.59 25.82 -9.29
C LYS A 74 6.12 26.23 -9.15
N ILE A 75 5.40 25.55 -8.27
CA ILE A 75 3.98 25.75 -8.03
C ILE A 75 3.78 26.80 -6.95
N ASP A 76 2.72 27.61 -7.09
CA ASP A 76 2.33 28.63 -6.12
C ASP A 76 2.04 28.01 -4.74
N ASN A 77 2.19 28.83 -3.68
CA ASN A 77 2.03 28.35 -2.31
C ASN A 77 0.68 27.66 -2.05
N GLU A 78 -0.41 28.13 -2.67
CA GLU A 78 -1.75 27.54 -2.52
C GLU A 78 -1.85 26.09 -3.05
N GLN A 79 -1.06 25.73 -4.06
CA GLN A 79 -1.08 24.40 -4.67
C GLN A 79 0.09 23.50 -4.20
N LYS A 80 0.98 24.05 -3.38
CA LYS A 80 2.16 23.36 -2.87
C LYS A 80 1.79 22.23 -1.91
N LEU A 81 0.73 22.43 -1.12
CA LEU A 81 0.18 21.39 -0.25
C LEU A 81 -0.23 20.17 -1.06
N TYR A 82 -1.03 20.37 -2.12
CA TYR A 82 -1.45 19.30 -3.03
C TYR A 82 -0.25 18.52 -3.57
N CYS A 83 0.80 19.21 -4.02
CA CYS A 83 2.00 18.55 -4.55
C CYS A 83 2.68 17.62 -3.53
N TYR A 84 2.90 18.09 -2.31
CA TYR A 84 3.53 17.28 -1.26
C TYR A 84 2.64 16.14 -0.77
N GLU A 85 1.33 16.36 -0.66
CA GLU A 85 0.37 15.33 -0.29
C GLU A 85 0.25 14.24 -1.35
N THR A 86 0.23 14.61 -2.64
CA THR A 86 0.26 13.66 -3.75
C THR A 86 1.52 12.79 -3.68
N LEU A 87 2.69 13.40 -3.48
CA LEU A 87 3.94 12.64 -3.36
C LEU A 87 3.90 11.69 -2.14
N ARG A 88 3.54 12.19 -0.96
CA ARG A 88 3.45 11.38 0.26
C ARG A 88 2.46 10.22 0.07
N SER A 89 1.29 10.49 -0.51
CA SER A 89 0.25 9.50 -0.73
C SER A 89 0.69 8.44 -1.73
N ALA A 90 1.31 8.83 -2.84
CA ALA A 90 1.85 7.89 -3.83
C ALA A 90 2.93 6.98 -3.22
N LEU A 91 3.81 7.55 -2.39
CA LEU A 91 4.84 6.79 -1.68
C LEU A 91 4.24 5.78 -0.68
N TYR A 92 3.20 6.14 0.06
CA TYR A 92 2.51 5.20 0.95
C TYR A 92 1.73 4.11 0.19
N GLN A 93 1.16 4.43 -0.98
CA GLN A 93 0.39 3.47 -1.79
C GLN A 93 1.25 2.34 -2.37
N VAL A 94 2.53 2.60 -2.61
CA VAL A 94 3.47 1.57 -3.12
C VAL A 94 4.08 0.70 -2.01
N ARG A 95 3.60 0.86 -0.77
CA ARG A 95 4.00 0.01 0.35
C ARG A 95 3.56 -1.44 0.10
N SER A 96 4.49 -2.35 0.31
CA SER A 96 4.22 -3.78 0.36
C SER A 96 4.76 -4.32 1.70
N PHE A 97 5.66 -5.30 1.70
CA PHE A 97 6.35 -5.78 2.90
C PHE A 97 7.31 -4.75 3.52
N TYR A 98 7.73 -3.75 2.73
CA TYR A 98 8.52 -2.63 3.19
C TYR A 98 7.93 -1.33 2.63
N GLN A 99 8.29 -0.22 3.26
CA GLN A 99 7.97 1.11 2.78
C GLN A 99 9.18 1.64 1.99
N PRO A 100 9.09 1.80 0.66
CA PRO A 100 10.13 2.50 -0.08
C PRO A 100 10.13 4.00 0.28
N TYR A 101 11.29 4.66 0.14
CA TYR A 101 11.44 6.12 0.32
C TYR A 101 10.98 6.67 1.70
N ARG A 102 11.24 5.92 2.78
CA ARG A 102 10.91 6.35 4.16
C ARG A 102 11.48 7.71 4.51
N GLU A 103 12.71 7.99 4.08
CA GLU A 103 13.39 9.24 4.40
C GLU A 103 12.76 10.43 3.66
N GLU A 104 12.29 10.25 2.43
CA GLU A 104 11.53 11.27 1.71
C GLU A 104 10.18 11.54 2.38
N ILE A 105 9.47 10.51 2.84
CA ILE A 105 8.22 10.67 3.60
C ILE A 105 8.46 11.51 4.85
N LYS A 106 9.47 11.16 5.66
CA LYS A 106 9.84 11.91 6.88
C LYS A 106 10.19 13.38 6.61
N ARG A 107 10.75 13.69 5.43
CA ARG A 107 11.04 15.07 5.02
C ARG A 107 9.79 15.83 4.58
N LEU A 108 8.80 15.14 4.01
CA LEU A 108 7.55 15.75 3.54
C LEU A 108 6.59 16.06 4.70
N GLU A 109 6.51 15.20 5.71
CA GLU A 109 5.64 15.38 6.88
C GLU A 109 5.72 16.77 7.52
N PRO A 110 6.90 17.31 7.90
CA PRO A 110 6.98 18.64 8.50
C PRO A 110 6.54 19.75 7.54
N LEU A 111 6.84 19.63 6.24
CA LEU A 111 6.44 20.62 5.23
C LEU A 111 4.90 20.66 5.08
N ILE A 112 4.27 19.49 5.03
CA ILE A 112 2.81 19.36 4.94
C ILE A 112 2.16 19.89 6.22
N ALA A 113 2.69 19.54 7.39
CA ALA A 113 2.15 19.98 8.68
C ALA A 113 2.23 21.50 8.84
N GLU A 114 3.32 22.12 8.43
CA GLU A 114 3.51 23.58 8.43
C GLU A 114 2.47 24.27 7.54
N ILE A 115 2.36 23.85 6.27
CA ILE A 115 1.40 24.47 5.33
C ILE A 115 -0.04 24.30 5.83
N LYS A 116 -0.44 23.10 6.26
CA LYS A 116 -1.78 22.87 6.83
C LYS A 116 -2.05 23.74 8.04
N THR A 117 -1.06 23.91 8.91
CA THR A 117 -1.21 24.72 10.12
C THR A 117 -1.44 26.19 9.77
N HIS A 118 -0.67 26.73 8.82
CA HIS A 118 -0.88 28.09 8.34
C HIS A 118 -2.23 28.28 7.63
N GLU A 119 -2.61 27.36 6.74
CA GLU A 119 -3.90 27.39 6.06
C GLU A 119 -5.07 27.32 7.05
N MET A 120 -4.93 26.48 8.10
CA MET A 120 -5.86 26.49 9.21
C MET A 120 -5.91 27.88 9.82
N ILE A 121 -4.83 28.44 10.38
CA ILE A 121 -4.87 29.77 11.03
C ILE A 121 -5.44 30.89 10.13
N GLN A 122 -5.14 30.86 8.83
CA GLN A 122 -5.60 31.87 7.87
C GLN A 122 -7.05 31.68 7.41
N TRP A 123 -7.69 30.55 7.72
CA TRP A 123 -9.03 30.25 7.26
C TRP A 123 -10.08 31.13 7.93
N LYS A 124 -10.75 31.98 7.14
CA LYS A 124 -11.70 33.02 7.58
C LYS A 124 -12.86 32.57 8.48
N TYR A 125 -13.13 31.27 8.58
CA TYR A 125 -14.25 30.71 9.35
C TYR A 125 -13.84 30.11 10.68
N ASN A 126 -12.56 30.11 11.04
CA ASN A 126 -12.13 29.69 12.37
C ASN A 126 -11.72 30.87 13.24
N ASN A 127 -11.60 30.57 14.52
CA ASN A 127 -11.11 31.50 15.53
C ASN A 127 -9.75 31.03 16.05
N LEU A 128 -8.86 30.65 15.13
CA LEU A 128 -7.50 30.20 15.43
C LEU A 128 -6.53 31.37 15.27
N SER A 129 -5.46 31.38 16.06
CA SER A 129 -4.44 32.41 16.02
C SER A 129 -3.04 31.81 15.93
N GLU A 130 -2.03 32.65 15.69
CA GLU A 130 -0.63 32.24 15.76
C GLU A 130 -0.23 31.63 17.11
N ARG A 131 -0.97 31.93 18.19
CA ARG A 131 -0.75 31.30 19.50
C ARG A 131 -1.08 29.80 19.50
N ASP A 132 -1.95 29.37 18.58
CA ASP A 132 -2.35 27.97 18.43
C ASP A 132 -1.40 27.17 17.52
N TYR A 133 -0.44 27.83 16.87
CA TYR A 133 0.44 27.24 15.85
C TYR A 133 1.07 25.93 16.32
N GLN A 134 1.75 25.93 17.47
CA GLN A 134 2.46 24.74 17.95
C GLN A 134 1.51 23.55 18.22
N ARG A 135 0.31 23.83 18.75
CA ARG A 135 -0.70 22.81 19.00
C ARG A 135 -1.20 22.20 17.70
N LEU A 136 -1.53 23.04 16.72
CA LEU A 136 -2.02 22.62 15.41
C LEU A 136 -0.95 21.88 14.60
N TYR A 137 0.30 22.35 14.65
CA TYR A 137 1.43 21.69 14.02
C TYR A 137 1.63 20.28 14.57
N ASN A 138 1.66 20.13 15.90
CA ASN A 138 1.81 18.83 16.55
C ASN A 138 0.65 17.89 16.19
N TYR A 139 -0.59 18.39 16.21
CA TYR A 139 -1.77 17.63 15.81
C TYR A 139 -1.68 17.14 14.35
N ASN A 140 -1.28 18.02 13.42
CA ASN A 140 -1.09 17.65 12.02
C ASN A 140 0.03 16.61 11.86
N ILE A 141 1.14 16.74 12.59
CA ILE A 141 2.22 15.74 12.60
C ILE A 141 1.73 14.39 13.10
N GLU A 142 0.95 14.36 14.18
CA GLU A 142 0.37 13.12 14.72
C GLU A 142 -0.51 12.42 13.69
N ILE A 143 -1.40 13.16 13.01
CA ILE A 143 -2.22 12.61 11.92
C ILE A 143 -1.35 12.07 10.79
N LEU A 144 -0.31 12.81 10.39
CA LEU A 144 0.55 12.41 9.28
C LEU A 144 1.39 11.16 9.61
N ARG A 145 1.69 10.91 10.89
CA ARG A 145 2.48 9.75 11.34
C ARG A 145 1.64 8.57 11.80
N TYR A 146 0.33 8.76 11.93
CA TYR A 146 -0.57 7.68 12.30
C TYR A 146 -0.60 6.60 11.21
N ASP A 147 -0.10 5.41 11.54
CA ASP A 147 -0.20 4.23 10.69
C ASP A 147 -1.42 3.41 11.09
N GLY A 148 -2.53 3.62 10.38
CA GLY A 148 -3.77 2.85 10.57
C GLY A 148 -3.78 1.51 9.83
N SER A 149 -2.62 1.03 9.35
CA SER A 149 -2.58 -0.23 8.61
C SER A 149 -2.78 -1.43 9.52
N PRO A 150 -3.53 -2.45 9.05
CA PRO A 150 -3.65 -3.68 9.80
C PRO A 150 -2.29 -4.31 10.04
N SER A 151 -2.12 -4.95 11.20
CA SER A 151 -0.87 -5.63 11.51
C SER A 151 -0.63 -6.78 10.52
N VAL A 152 0.57 -6.83 9.94
CA VAL A 152 0.92 -7.82 8.91
C VAL A 152 0.79 -9.25 9.45
N PHE A 153 1.21 -9.46 10.71
CA PHE A 153 1.14 -10.75 11.37
C PHE A 153 -0.30 -11.23 11.54
N TRP A 154 -1.18 -10.41 12.14
CA TRP A 154 -2.58 -10.83 12.37
C TRP A 154 -3.39 -10.91 11.07
N SER A 155 -3.03 -10.10 10.07
CA SER A 155 -3.55 -10.24 8.71
C SER A 155 -3.20 -11.61 8.10
N MET A 156 -1.94 -12.06 8.22
CA MET A 156 -1.53 -13.39 7.76
C MET A 156 -2.25 -14.50 8.53
N VAL A 157 -2.31 -14.39 9.86
CA VAL A 157 -3.02 -15.33 10.75
C VAL A 157 -4.47 -15.49 10.28
N SER A 158 -5.17 -14.38 10.04
CA SER A 158 -6.57 -14.36 9.58
C SER A 158 -6.76 -15.10 8.26
N VAL A 159 -5.89 -14.84 7.27
CA VAL A 159 -6.01 -15.47 5.95
C VAL A 159 -5.75 -16.97 6.05
N LEU A 160 -4.67 -17.38 6.72
CA LEU A 160 -4.31 -18.79 6.85
C LEU A 160 -5.34 -19.58 7.65
N SER A 161 -5.89 -19.00 8.72
CA SER A 161 -6.93 -19.63 9.53
C SER A 161 -8.24 -19.77 8.77
N LEU A 162 -8.62 -18.78 7.95
CA LEU A 162 -9.79 -18.87 7.08
C LEU A 162 -9.66 -20.05 6.11
N PHE A 163 -8.51 -20.17 5.43
CA PHE A 163 -8.24 -21.31 4.54
C PHE A 163 -8.29 -22.64 5.31
N ALA A 164 -7.63 -22.73 6.46
CA ALA A 164 -7.61 -23.95 7.26
C ALA A 164 -9.01 -24.33 7.80
N TRP A 165 -9.85 -23.35 8.11
CA TRP A 165 -11.24 -23.54 8.49
C TRP A 165 -12.07 -24.13 7.34
N ILE A 166 -11.98 -23.55 6.14
CA ILE A 166 -12.64 -24.07 4.92
C ILE A 166 -12.15 -25.50 4.62
N CYS A 167 -10.85 -25.74 4.69
CA CYS A 167 -10.27 -27.08 4.51
C CYS A 167 -10.81 -28.08 5.54
N SER A 168 -11.04 -27.67 6.78
CA SER A 168 -11.62 -28.52 7.82
C SER A 168 -13.06 -28.92 7.47
N VAL A 169 -13.87 -27.98 6.95
CA VAL A 169 -15.21 -28.28 6.44
C VAL A 169 -15.16 -29.29 5.30
N CYS A 170 -14.32 -29.05 4.29
CA CYS A 170 -14.14 -29.99 3.18
C CYS A 170 -13.69 -31.37 3.67
N PHE A 171 -12.78 -31.42 4.64
CA PHE A 171 -12.29 -32.66 5.22
C PHE A 171 -13.40 -33.46 5.90
N ILE A 172 -14.27 -32.79 6.68
CA ILE A 172 -15.45 -33.43 7.28
C ILE A 172 -16.37 -34.01 6.19
N ILE A 173 -16.65 -33.23 5.14
CA ILE A 173 -17.55 -33.65 4.05
C ILE A 173 -16.99 -34.88 3.32
N PHE A 174 -15.72 -34.84 2.89
CA PHE A 174 -15.16 -35.88 2.03
C PHE A 174 -14.67 -37.13 2.77
N LYS A 175 -14.26 -37.00 4.04
CA LYS A 175 -13.67 -38.09 4.83
C LYS A 175 -14.50 -38.48 6.05
N GLY A 176 -15.20 -37.53 6.67
CA GLY A 176 -16.03 -37.77 7.85
C GLY A 176 -17.37 -38.44 7.51
N PHE A 177 -18.12 -37.90 6.56
CA PHE A 177 -19.46 -38.37 6.17
C PHE A 177 -19.49 -39.53 5.16
N LYS A 178 -18.43 -40.33 5.07
CA LYS A 178 -18.49 -41.58 4.31
C LYS A 178 -19.45 -42.57 4.98
N THR A 179 -19.99 -43.53 4.23
CA THR A 179 -20.78 -44.65 4.78
C THR A 179 -19.91 -45.91 4.85
N PRO A 180 -19.73 -46.52 6.04
CA PRO A 180 -20.16 -46.07 7.37
C PRO A 180 -19.37 -44.84 7.86
N ILE A 181 -20.00 -44.03 8.74
CA ILE A 181 -19.44 -42.76 9.25
C ILE A 181 -18.10 -43.00 9.93
N ASN A 182 -17.08 -42.24 9.51
CA ASN A 182 -15.76 -42.31 10.13
C ASN A 182 -15.66 -41.29 11.28
N LYS A 183 -16.01 -41.74 12.48
CA LYS A 183 -16.02 -40.92 13.71
C LYS A 183 -14.66 -40.25 14.00
N ARG A 184 -13.54 -40.90 13.66
CA ARG A 184 -12.20 -40.34 13.86
C ARG A 184 -12.01 -39.10 12.98
N TYR A 185 -12.23 -39.21 11.68
CA TYR A 185 -12.08 -38.07 10.77
C TYR A 185 -13.08 -36.95 11.06
N LEU A 186 -14.29 -37.30 11.49
CA LEU A 186 -15.29 -36.32 11.92
C LEU A 186 -14.80 -35.53 13.15
N LEU A 187 -14.24 -36.19 14.16
CA LEU A 187 -13.73 -35.52 15.37
C LEU A 187 -12.50 -34.64 15.08
N TRP A 188 -11.56 -35.11 14.26
CA TRP A 188 -10.42 -34.30 13.81
C TRP A 188 -10.88 -33.08 13.02
N GLY A 189 -11.83 -33.26 12.10
CA GLY A 189 -12.39 -32.18 11.31
C GLY A 189 -13.13 -31.14 12.15
N LEU A 190 -13.94 -31.57 13.12
CA LEU A 190 -14.65 -30.67 14.04
C LEU A 190 -13.69 -29.89 14.96
N THR A 191 -12.64 -30.55 15.46
CA THR A 191 -11.61 -29.90 16.28
C THR A 191 -10.88 -28.84 15.46
N GLY A 192 -10.48 -29.17 14.23
CA GLY A 192 -9.89 -28.20 13.30
C GLY A 192 -10.83 -27.05 12.99
N PHE A 193 -12.11 -27.33 12.74
CA PHE A 193 -13.13 -26.31 12.48
C PHE A 193 -13.20 -25.28 13.62
N ILE A 194 -13.34 -25.74 14.87
CA ILE A 194 -13.46 -24.83 16.03
C ILE A 194 -12.17 -24.04 16.21
N LEU A 195 -11.01 -24.71 16.17
CA LEU A 195 -9.73 -24.07 16.39
C LEU A 195 -9.44 -22.98 15.34
N PHE A 196 -9.59 -23.31 14.05
CA PHE A 196 -9.30 -22.36 12.98
C PHE A 196 -10.35 -21.25 12.86
N PHE A 197 -11.61 -21.52 13.21
CA PHE A 197 -12.63 -20.47 13.31
C PHE A 197 -12.31 -19.47 14.42
N SER A 198 -11.97 -19.94 15.62
CA SER A 198 -11.57 -19.06 16.73
C SER A 198 -10.34 -18.24 16.37
N LEU A 199 -9.33 -18.88 15.75
CA LEU A 199 -8.10 -18.23 15.33
C LEU A 199 -8.35 -17.17 14.23
N TRP A 200 -9.34 -17.40 13.37
CA TRP A 200 -9.78 -16.43 12.36
C TRP A 200 -10.43 -15.20 12.99
N ILE A 201 -11.33 -15.38 13.96
CA ILE A 201 -11.97 -14.26 14.66
C ILE A 201 -10.93 -13.44 15.45
N ILE A 202 -10.02 -14.11 16.15
CA ILE A 202 -8.92 -13.44 16.86
C ILE A 202 -8.02 -12.69 15.88
N GLY A 203 -7.70 -13.31 14.74
CA GLY A 203 -6.95 -12.68 13.67
C GLY A 203 -7.61 -11.39 13.20
N LEU A 204 -8.90 -11.44 12.88
CA LEU A 204 -9.65 -10.27 12.39
C LEU A 204 -9.74 -9.15 13.41
N TYR A 205 -9.86 -9.48 14.70
CA TYR A 205 -9.95 -8.48 15.76
C TYR A 205 -8.63 -7.73 15.99
N ASN A 206 -7.48 -8.41 15.80
CA ASN A 206 -6.15 -7.85 16.03
C ASN A 206 -5.43 -7.42 14.75
N ALA A 207 -6.02 -7.67 13.57
CA ALA A 207 -5.53 -7.19 12.29
C ALA A 207 -5.75 -5.68 12.22
#